data_AF-A0A452Y3S3-F1
#
_entry.id   AF-A0A452Y3S3-F1
#
_cell.length_a   1.000
_cell.length_b   1.000
_cell.length_c   1.000
_cell.angle_alpha   90.00
_cell.angle_beta   90.00
_cell.angle_gamma   90.00
#
_symmetry.space_group_name_H-M   'P 1'
#
loop_
_entity.id
_entity.type
_entity.pdbx_description
1 polymer ?
#
loop_
_entity_poly.entity_id
_entity_poly.type
_entity_poly.pdbx_seq_one_letter_code
_entity_poly.pdbx_strand_id
1 'polypeptide(L)'
;MDGGAPPAIAPDAVINLELGDPTMYEAFWREVGERSAVVIPGWSGMSYFSNAQSLCWYLDPEFEREVRLVHRLVGNTAVDDGYHLVVGTGATQLFQAAMYALSPPGAERPVGVVSPAPYYSVWNCTSNKCFLILATQLCQASQNWTS
;
A
#
# COMPACT_ATOMS: atom_id res chain seq x y z
N MET A 1 -2.20 -32.33 -12.99
CA MET A 1 -3.48 -31.59 -13.05
C MET A 1 -3.80 -31.40 -14.52
N ASP A 2 -4.98 -31.84 -14.93
CA ASP A 2 -5.38 -31.99 -16.32
C ASP A 2 -5.23 -30.70 -17.11
N GLY A 3 -4.45 -30.76 -18.20
CA GLY A 3 -4.27 -29.71 -19.20
C GLY A 3 -5.51 -29.53 -20.09
N GLY A 4 -6.68 -29.42 -19.48
CA GLY A 4 -7.93 -29.10 -20.17
C GLY A 4 -7.87 -27.68 -20.74
N ALA A 5 -8.23 -27.53 -22.01
CA ALA A 5 -8.35 -26.22 -22.64
C ALA A 5 -9.27 -25.31 -21.80
N PRO A 6 -8.93 -24.02 -21.62
CA PRO A 6 -9.80 -23.11 -20.89
C PRO A 6 -11.19 -23.12 -21.54
N PRO A 7 -12.27 -23.12 -20.74
CA PRO A 7 -13.63 -23.17 -21.26
C PRO A 7 -13.84 -22.04 -22.27
N ALA A 8 -14.50 -22.36 -23.39
CA ALA A 8 -14.80 -21.38 -24.43
C ALA A 8 -15.60 -20.22 -23.82
N ILE A 9 -15.15 -18.98 -24.03
CA ILE A 9 -15.82 -17.79 -23.54
C ILE A 9 -17.13 -17.62 -24.32
N ALA A 10 -18.24 -17.44 -23.61
CA ALA A 10 -19.55 -17.21 -24.23
C ALA A 10 -19.55 -15.90 -25.04
N PRO A 11 -20.26 -15.82 -26.17
CA PRO A 11 -20.29 -14.61 -27.01
C PRO A 11 -20.80 -13.35 -26.28
N ASP A 12 -21.61 -13.54 -25.25
CA ASP A 12 -22.21 -12.51 -24.40
C ASP A 12 -21.48 -12.32 -23.05
N ALA A 13 -20.31 -12.94 -22.90
CA ALA A 13 -19.52 -12.81 -21.68
C ALA A 13 -19.14 -11.35 -21.41
N VAL A 14 -19.37 -10.91 -20.18
CA VAL A 14 -18.98 -9.57 -19.73
C VAL A 14 -17.49 -9.57 -19.40
N ILE A 15 -16.73 -8.75 -20.13
CA ILE A 15 -15.33 -8.46 -19.81
C ILE A 15 -15.32 -7.34 -18.77
N ASN A 16 -15.10 -7.70 -17.50
CA ASN A 16 -15.02 -6.72 -16.43
C ASN A 16 -13.61 -6.12 -16.35
N LEU A 17 -13.50 -4.83 -16.70
CA LEU A 17 -12.29 -4.02 -16.54
C LEU A 17 -12.52 -2.83 -15.60
N GLU A 18 -13.60 -2.84 -14.83
CA GLU A 18 -13.96 -1.75 -13.92
C GLU A 18 -13.03 -1.70 -12.70
N LEU A 19 -12.57 -2.87 -12.26
CA LEU A 19 -11.67 -3.03 -11.12
C LEU A 19 -10.25 -3.26 -11.62
N GLY A 20 -9.30 -2.55 -11.01
CA GLY A 20 -7.87 -2.81 -11.20
C GLY A 20 -7.39 -4.06 -10.43
N ASP A 21 -8.11 -5.17 -10.53
CA ASP A 21 -7.75 -6.43 -9.89
C ASP A 21 -6.51 -7.03 -10.58
N PRO A 22 -5.35 -7.15 -9.90
CA PRO A 22 -4.06 -7.40 -10.54
C PRO A 22 -3.82 -8.89 -10.87
N THR A 23 -4.84 -9.61 -11.35
CA THR A 23 -4.75 -11.05 -11.70
C THR A 23 -3.76 -11.35 -12.82
N MET A 24 -3.35 -10.33 -13.60
CA MET A 24 -2.33 -10.46 -14.64
C MET A 24 -0.97 -11.02 -14.16
N TYR A 25 -0.65 -10.89 -12.87
CA TYR A 25 0.61 -11.41 -12.31
C TYR A 25 0.53 -12.87 -11.86
N GLU A 26 -0.64 -13.52 -11.97
CA GLU A 26 -0.82 -14.90 -11.49
C GLU A 26 0.12 -15.89 -12.20
N ALA A 27 0.27 -15.77 -13.52
CA ALA A 27 1.15 -16.64 -14.29
C ALA A 27 2.61 -16.56 -13.83
N PHE A 28 3.08 -15.34 -13.53
CA PHE A 28 4.43 -15.12 -13.00
C PHE A 28 4.63 -15.84 -11.67
N TRP A 29 3.72 -15.66 -10.70
CA TRP A 29 3.86 -16.30 -9.39
C TRP A 29 3.74 -17.83 -9.46
N ARG A 30 2.92 -18.37 -10.36
CA ARG A 30 2.87 -19.82 -10.63
C ARG A 30 4.19 -20.36 -11.16
N GLU A 31 4.89 -19.59 -12.01
CA GLU A 31 6.20 -19.98 -12.55
C GLU A 31 7.31 -19.93 -11.48
N VAL A 32 7.26 -18.96 -10.56
CA VAL A 32 8.19 -18.89 -9.43
C VAL A 32 8.09 -20.14 -8.53
N GLY A 33 6.87 -20.67 -8.37
CA GLY A 33 6.61 -21.95 -7.71
C GLY A 33 7.08 -21.99 -6.24
N GLU A 34 7.74 -23.08 -5.86
CA GLU A 34 8.18 -23.34 -4.47
C GLU A 34 9.14 -22.29 -3.91
N ARG A 35 9.82 -21.51 -4.77
CA ARG A 35 10.74 -20.44 -4.32
C ARG A 35 10.01 -19.31 -3.59
N SER A 36 8.71 -19.13 -3.85
CA SER A 36 7.85 -18.16 -3.16
C SER A 36 6.90 -18.81 -2.15
N ALA A 37 7.02 -20.12 -1.89
CA ALA A 37 6.18 -20.79 -0.91
C ALA A 37 6.55 -20.33 0.52
N VAL A 38 5.54 -20.10 1.35
CA VAL A 38 5.69 -19.72 2.76
C VAL A 38 5.10 -20.80 3.64
N VAL A 39 5.89 -21.31 4.59
CA VAL A 39 5.42 -22.20 5.65
C VAL A 39 5.22 -21.37 6.92
N ILE A 40 3.99 -21.36 7.45
CA ILE A 40 3.65 -20.66 8.68
C ILE A 40 3.51 -21.71 9.80
N PRO A 41 4.45 -21.81 10.74
CA PRO A 41 4.32 -22.71 11.88
C PRO A 41 3.10 -22.36 12.75
N GLY A 42 2.48 -23.36 13.38
CA GLY A 42 1.25 -23.16 14.16
C GLY A 42 1.39 -22.25 15.39
N TRP A 43 2.61 -22.00 15.84
CA TRP A 43 2.93 -21.08 16.94
C TRP A 43 3.40 -19.69 16.46
N SER A 44 3.56 -19.51 15.14
CA SER A 44 4.04 -18.24 14.58
C SER A 44 2.95 -17.17 14.67
N GLY A 45 3.34 -15.93 14.97
CA GLY A 45 2.41 -14.79 15.00
C GLY A 45 1.37 -14.79 16.12
N MET A 46 1.57 -15.57 17.20
CA MET A 46 0.63 -15.60 18.34
C MET A 46 0.69 -14.35 19.22
N SER A 47 1.83 -13.64 19.24
CA SER A 47 2.00 -12.39 19.98
C SER A 47 1.35 -11.23 19.24
N TYR A 48 0.73 -10.30 19.96
CA TYR A 48 0.30 -9.02 19.40
C TYR A 48 1.48 -8.13 18.96
N PHE A 49 2.64 -8.30 19.58
CA PHE A 49 3.83 -7.49 19.32
C PHE A 49 4.81 -8.23 18.42
N SER A 50 5.22 -7.55 17.35
CA SER A 50 6.33 -7.96 16.47
C SER A 50 7.65 -7.39 16.97
N ASN A 51 7.64 -6.12 17.38
CA ASN A 51 8.78 -5.44 18.01
C ASN A 51 8.28 -4.36 18.98
N ALA A 52 8.17 -4.69 20.26
CA ALA A 52 7.63 -3.78 21.28
C ALA A 52 8.45 -2.49 21.48
N GLN A 53 9.69 -2.44 20.99
CA GLN A 53 10.57 -1.28 21.08
C GLN A 53 10.46 -0.33 19.87
N SER A 54 9.78 -0.76 18.80
CA SER A 54 9.58 0.06 17.60
C SER A 54 8.40 1.01 17.74
N LEU A 55 8.46 2.15 17.05
CA LEU A 55 7.32 3.07 16.88
C LEU A 55 6.10 2.31 16.32
N CYS A 56 6.32 1.48 15.30
CA CYS A 56 5.31 0.60 14.72
C CYS A 56 5.50 -0.79 15.34
N TRP A 57 4.99 -1.00 16.56
CA TRP A 57 5.27 -2.22 17.33
C TRP A 57 4.70 -3.51 16.74
N TYR A 58 3.76 -3.39 15.81
CA TYR A 58 3.17 -4.49 15.05
C TYR A 58 3.87 -4.74 13.70
N LEU A 59 4.86 -3.93 13.34
CA LEU A 59 5.67 -4.14 12.13
C LEU A 59 6.66 -5.29 12.36
N ASP A 60 6.57 -6.30 11.51
CA ASP A 60 7.56 -7.37 11.46
C ASP A 60 8.93 -6.83 11.00
N PRO A 61 10.02 -7.03 11.75
CA PRO A 61 11.34 -6.51 11.39
C PRO A 61 11.93 -7.09 10.10
N GLU A 62 11.63 -8.35 9.78
CA GLU A 62 12.08 -8.97 8.54
C GLU A 62 11.32 -8.37 7.36
N PHE A 63 10.01 -8.15 7.50
CA PHE A 63 9.24 -7.41 6.50
C PHE A 63 9.78 -5.99 6.27
N GLU A 64 10.09 -5.23 7.34
CA GLU A 64 10.69 -3.90 7.20
C GLU A 64 12.01 -3.94 6.40
N ARG A 65 12.88 -4.92 6.71
CA ARG A 65 14.15 -5.10 6.01
C ARG A 65 13.94 -5.33 4.51
N GLU A 66 13.03 -6.24 4.14
CA GLU A 66 12.77 -6.55 2.73
C GLU A 66 12.14 -5.39 1.97
N VAL A 67 11.21 -4.63 2.58
CA VAL A 67 10.64 -3.42 1.96
C VAL A 67 11.73 -2.38 1.67
N ARG A 68 12.62 -2.12 2.65
CA ARG A 68 13.76 -1.20 2.45
C ARG A 68 14.72 -1.71 1.38
N LEU A 69 14.97 -3.02 1.33
CA LEU A 69 15.84 -3.63 0.31
C LEU A 69 15.27 -3.43 -1.09
N VAL A 70 13.98 -3.70 -1.29
CA VAL A 70 13.31 -3.51 -2.59
C VAL A 70 13.37 -2.04 -3.01
N HIS A 71 13.05 -1.10 -2.13
CA HIS A 71 13.13 0.34 -2.44
C HIS A 71 14.56 0.78 -2.79
N ARG A 72 15.57 0.24 -2.11
CA ARG A 72 16.98 0.51 -2.42
C ARG A 72 17.39 -0.05 -3.79
N LEU A 73 16.97 -1.27 -4.11
CA LEU A 73 17.33 -1.94 -5.36
C LEU A 73 16.66 -1.29 -6.57
N VAL A 74 15.39 -0.90 -6.43
CA VAL A 74 14.63 -0.23 -7.50
C VAL A 74 15.00 1.25 -7.59
N GLY A 75 15.42 1.88 -6.49
CA GLY A 75 15.79 3.29 -6.44
C GLY A 75 14.60 4.24 -6.59
N ASN A 76 13.41 3.81 -6.18
CA ASN A 76 12.17 4.60 -6.32
C ASN A 76 11.85 5.50 -5.12
N THR A 77 12.48 5.28 -3.96
CA THR A 77 12.25 6.06 -2.74
C THR A 77 13.53 6.18 -1.92
N ALA A 78 13.69 7.27 -1.17
CA ALA A 78 14.74 7.37 -0.16
C ALA A 78 14.52 6.33 0.96
N VAL A 79 15.59 5.66 1.38
CA VAL A 79 15.57 4.59 2.39
C VAL A 79 16.49 4.88 3.59
N ASP A 80 16.82 6.15 3.80
CA ASP A 80 17.66 6.59 4.90
C ASP A 80 16.96 6.51 6.28
N ASP A 81 17.74 6.74 7.33
CA ASP A 81 17.30 6.64 8.73
C ASP A 81 16.38 7.79 9.15
N GLY A 82 16.15 8.79 8.27
CA GLY A 82 15.20 9.88 8.52
C GLY A 82 13.73 9.49 8.32
N TYR A 83 13.45 8.30 7.78
CA TYR A 83 12.10 7.83 7.49
C TYR A 83 11.69 6.63 8.35
N HIS A 84 10.52 6.75 9.00
CA HIS A 84 9.85 5.66 9.69
C HIS A 84 8.96 4.87 8.73
N LEU A 85 8.98 3.54 8.85
CA LEU A 85 8.07 2.66 8.12
C LEU A 85 6.84 2.36 8.99
N VAL A 86 5.65 2.54 8.42
CA VAL A 86 4.37 2.21 9.04
C VAL A 86 3.61 1.29 8.09
N VAL A 87 3.07 0.20 8.63
CA VAL A 87 2.26 -0.75 7.87
C VAL A 87 0.77 -0.60 8.17
N GLY A 88 -0.05 -0.95 7.20
CA GLY A 88 -1.50 -0.97 7.32
C GLY A 88 -2.10 -1.98 6.35
N THR A 89 -3.37 -2.33 6.56
CA THR A 89 -4.15 -3.22 5.71
C THR A 89 -4.51 -2.51 4.41
N GLY A 90 -3.52 -2.41 3.53
CA GLY A 90 -3.60 -1.71 2.26
C GLY A 90 -3.39 -0.19 2.38
N ALA A 91 -3.07 0.42 1.23
CA ALA A 91 -2.84 1.85 1.12
C ALA A 91 -4.07 2.69 1.51
N THR A 92 -5.29 2.15 1.39
CA THR A 92 -6.53 2.81 1.83
C THR A 92 -6.51 3.14 3.32
N GLN A 93 -6.09 2.19 4.18
CA GLN A 93 -5.99 2.45 5.61
C GLN A 93 -4.90 3.48 5.92
N LEU A 94 -3.73 3.35 5.28
CA LEU A 94 -2.62 4.28 5.47
C LEU A 94 -2.97 5.71 5.03
N PHE A 95 -3.73 5.86 3.94
CA PHE A 95 -4.22 7.16 3.49
C PHE A 95 -5.12 7.80 4.56
N GLN A 96 -6.11 7.06 5.08
CA GLN A 96 -6.98 7.55 6.16
C GLN A 96 -6.19 7.89 7.43
N ALA A 97 -5.23 7.05 7.82
CA ALA A 97 -4.39 7.28 8.99
C ALA A 97 -3.51 8.53 8.83
N ALA A 98 -2.92 8.74 7.66
CA ALA A 98 -2.14 9.94 7.35
C ALA A 98 -3.03 11.20 7.40
N MET A 99 -4.25 11.13 6.83
CA MET A 99 -5.19 12.24 6.90
C MET A 99 -5.58 12.59 8.34
N TYR A 100 -5.82 11.59 9.17
CA TYR A 100 -6.10 11.78 10.58
C TYR A 100 -4.91 12.39 11.32
N ALA A 101 -3.70 11.85 11.12
CA ALA A 101 -2.48 12.32 11.78
C ALA A 101 -2.08 13.75 11.39
N LEU A 102 -2.34 14.16 10.15
CA LEU A 102 -2.07 15.50 9.65
C LEU A 102 -3.17 16.51 10.02
N SER A 103 -4.32 16.06 10.50
CA SER A 103 -5.42 16.95 10.88
C SER A 103 -5.12 17.62 12.24
N PRO A 104 -5.34 18.94 12.38
CA PRO A 104 -5.14 19.61 13.65
C PRO A 104 -6.08 19.03 14.73
N PRO A 105 -5.57 18.72 15.93
CA PRO A 105 -6.42 18.25 17.02
C PRO A 105 -7.40 19.36 17.44
N GLY A 106 -8.69 19.02 17.56
CA GLY A 106 -9.72 19.97 17.99
C GLY A 106 -10.07 21.04 16.94
N ALA A 107 -9.81 20.79 15.66
CA ALA A 107 -10.21 21.71 14.59
C ALA A 107 -11.72 22.01 14.63
N GLU A 108 -12.08 23.29 14.77
CA GLU A 108 -13.48 23.73 14.76
C GLU A 108 -14.17 23.55 13.41
N ARG A 109 -13.37 23.35 12.35
CA ARG A 109 -13.83 23.15 10.97
C ARG A 109 -13.09 21.97 10.33
N PRO A 110 -13.74 21.20 9.44
CA PRO A 110 -13.07 20.12 8.72
C PRO A 110 -11.85 20.62 7.94
N VAL A 111 -10.79 19.82 7.92
CA VAL A 111 -9.59 20.09 7.11
C VAL A 111 -9.96 19.95 5.63
N GLY A 112 -9.54 20.91 4.82
CA GLY A 112 -9.70 20.86 3.37
C GLY A 112 -8.70 19.88 2.76
N VAL A 113 -9.21 18.81 2.18
CA VAL A 113 -8.47 17.77 1.47
C VAL A 113 -8.68 18.18 -0.02
N VAL A 114 -7.64 18.32 -0.91
CA VAL A 114 -7.77 18.61 -2.39
C VAL A 114 -6.89 17.93 -3.52
N SER A 115 -7.44 17.23 -4.55
CA SER A 115 -6.73 16.54 -5.68
C SER A 115 -7.02 17.19 -7.02
N PRO A 116 -6.03 17.39 -7.90
CA PRO A 116 -6.15 17.79 -9.27
C PRO A 116 -6.71 16.59 -10.01
N ALA A 117 -7.69 16.91 -10.84
CA ALA A 117 -8.25 15.96 -11.76
C ALA A 117 -7.24 15.63 -12.88
N PRO A 118 -7.28 14.39 -13.42
CA PRO A 118 -8.06 13.25 -12.92
C PRO A 118 -7.42 12.63 -11.66
N TYR A 119 -8.26 12.25 -10.70
CA TYR A 119 -7.83 11.65 -9.42
C TYR A 119 -8.43 10.25 -9.24
N TYR A 120 -7.83 9.44 -8.36
CA TYR A 120 -8.34 8.11 -8.05
C TYR A 120 -9.69 8.22 -7.31
N SER A 121 -10.72 7.59 -7.87
CA SER A 121 -12.11 7.75 -7.45
C SER A 121 -12.38 7.31 -6.01
N VAL A 122 -11.62 6.34 -5.48
CA VAL A 122 -11.74 5.87 -4.09
C VAL A 122 -11.45 7.00 -3.10
N TRP A 123 -10.51 7.91 -3.41
CA TRP A 123 -10.19 9.04 -2.54
C TRP A 123 -11.37 10.02 -2.39
N ASN A 124 -12.29 10.04 -3.37
CA ASN A 124 -13.53 10.81 -3.29
C ASN A 124 -14.65 10.07 -2.53
N CYS A 125 -14.68 8.74 -2.56
CA CYS A 125 -15.70 7.96 -1.87
C CYS A 125 -15.45 7.87 -0.35
N THR A 126 -14.18 7.94 0.07
CA THR A 126 -13.80 7.94 1.49
C THR A 126 -13.89 9.33 2.11
N SER A 127 -13.78 10.39 1.30
CA SER A 127 -13.88 11.78 1.72
C SER A 127 -15.23 12.34 1.29
N ASN A 128 -16.29 12.14 2.07
CA ASN A 128 -17.56 12.80 1.78
C ASN A 128 -17.38 14.32 1.95
N LYS A 129 -17.10 14.95 0.80
CA LYS A 129 -16.66 16.32 0.50
C LYS A 129 -15.13 16.53 0.50
N CYS A 130 -14.64 16.67 -0.73
CA CYS A 130 -13.39 17.29 -1.17
C CYS A 130 -12.16 16.37 -1.11
N PHE A 131 -11.76 15.87 -2.31
CA PHE A 131 -10.47 16.00 -3.04
C PHE A 131 -9.15 15.64 -2.24
N LEU A 132 -8.06 14.97 -2.72
CA LEU A 132 -6.60 15.17 -2.35
C LEU A 132 -5.58 14.63 -3.37
N ILE A 133 -4.58 15.43 -3.77
CA ILE A 133 -3.25 14.98 -4.24
C ILE A 133 -2.60 14.47 -2.98
N LEU A 134 -1.95 13.32 -3.02
CA LEU A 134 -0.67 13.20 -2.33
C LEU A 134 0.08 12.02 -2.90
N ALA A 135 0.92 12.32 -3.89
CA ALA A 135 2.08 11.50 -4.21
C ALA A 135 3.31 12.37 -4.57
N THR A 136 3.12 13.59 -5.08
CA THR A 136 4.26 14.38 -5.59
C THR A 136 4.83 15.42 -4.62
N GLN A 137 4.10 15.82 -3.56
CA GLN A 137 4.58 16.91 -2.67
C GLN A 137 5.49 16.47 -1.51
N LEU A 138 5.51 15.19 -1.13
CA LEU A 138 6.45 14.72 -0.09
C LEU A 138 7.91 14.73 -0.58
N CYS A 139 8.15 14.66 -1.90
CA CYS A 139 9.49 14.78 -2.47
C CYS A 139 9.93 16.24 -2.68
N GLN A 140 9.00 17.17 -2.90
CA GLN A 140 9.33 18.60 -3.04
C GLN A 140 9.44 19.32 -1.69
N ALA A 141 8.74 18.87 -0.66
CA ALA A 141 8.86 19.47 0.67
C ALA A 141 10.23 19.23 1.30
N SER A 142 10.95 18.12 1.01
CA SER A 142 12.29 17.91 1.56
C SER A 142 13.37 18.78 0.89
N GLN A 143 13.14 19.28 -0.33
CA GLN A 143 14.10 20.13 -1.04
C GLN A 143 14.05 21.62 -0.64
N ASN A 144 13.03 22.05 0.11
CA ASN A 144 12.85 23.45 0.51
C ASN A 144 13.23 23.74 1.98
N TRP A 145 13.75 22.75 2.73
CA TRP A 145 14.22 22.96 4.12
C TRP A 145 15.76 23.07 4.25
N THR A 146 16.49 23.17 3.14
CA THR A 146 17.96 23.36 3.14
C THR A 146 18.41 24.62 2.38
N SER A 147 17.68 25.73 2.51
CA SER A 147 18.17 27.06 2.10
C SER A 147 17.78 28.12 3.11
#